data_AF-D8LCT7-F1
#
_entry.id   AF-D8LCT7-F1
#
_cell.length_a   1.000
_cell.length_b   1.000
_cell.length_c   1.000
_cell.angle_alpha   90.00
_cell.angle_beta   90.00
_cell.angle_gamma   90.00
#
_symmetry.space_group_name_H-M   'P 1'
#
loop_
_entity.id
_entity.type
_entity.pdbx_description
1 polymer ?
#
loop_
_entity_poly.entity_id
_entity_poly.type
_entity_poly.pdbx_seq_one_letter_code
_entity_poly.pdbx_strand_id
1 'polypeptide(L)'
;MTLPPGGTVSLGVSRRPPPDDASGELLSRSKLGDGEKTWGFCTSDGGAAGTLKEGDVIGIALDFTDLPMLFFTRGGDPLGEGDELAVMRIRGTVYPAFGVGGGAALSVAFAGDSLAHTPPRKCEALIVGQDMM
;
A
#
# COMPACT_ATOMS: atom_id res chain seq x y z
N MET A 1 26.27 -20.94 -4.49
CA MET A 1 25.75 -19.63 -4.90
C MET A 1 24.39 -19.47 -4.24
N THR A 2 24.37 -18.86 -3.06
CA THR A 2 23.13 -18.62 -2.30
C THR A 2 22.40 -17.44 -2.94
N LEU A 3 21.16 -17.66 -3.37
CA LEU A 3 20.27 -16.57 -3.79
C LEU A 3 20.21 -15.53 -2.66
N PRO A 4 20.22 -14.22 -2.96
CA PRO A 4 20.07 -13.21 -1.92
C PRO A 4 18.71 -13.41 -1.22
N PRO A 5 18.60 -13.01 0.07
CA PRO A 5 17.32 -13.01 0.76
C PRO A 5 16.30 -12.25 -0.11
N GLY A 6 15.11 -12.83 -0.26
CA GLY A 6 14.09 -12.35 -1.20
C GLY A 6 13.82 -10.85 -1.09
N GLY A 7 13.51 -10.23 -2.22
CA GLY A 7 13.24 -8.80 -2.28
C GLY A 7 12.12 -8.36 -1.33
N THR A 8 12.23 -7.13 -0.82
CA THR A 8 11.27 -6.55 0.12
C THR A 8 10.45 -5.47 -0.57
N VAL A 9 9.17 -5.41 -0.24
CA VAL A 9 8.22 -4.43 -0.75
C VAL A 9 7.39 -3.91 0.42
N SER A 10 7.28 -2.59 0.49
CA SER A 10 6.47 -1.86 1.47
C SER A 10 5.44 -1.04 0.71
N LEU A 11 4.16 -1.11 1.11
CA LEU A 11 3.05 -0.46 0.39
C LEU A 11 2.11 0.22 1.39
N GLY A 12 1.64 1.43 1.09
CA GLY A 12 0.74 2.16 1.97
C GLY A 12 0.47 3.61 1.55
N VAL A 13 0.16 4.44 2.55
CA VAL A 13 -0.06 5.89 2.41
C VAL A 13 0.70 6.67 3.48
N SER A 14 1.07 7.91 3.15
CA SER A 14 1.81 8.84 4.01
C SER A 14 1.23 10.25 3.99
N ARG A 15 1.30 10.99 5.11
CA ARG A 15 0.94 12.42 5.19
C ARG A 15 1.98 13.37 4.59
N ARG A 16 3.17 12.89 4.24
CA ARG A 16 4.23 13.72 3.65
C ARG A 16 4.60 13.23 2.24
N PRO A 17 4.73 14.12 1.24
CA PRO A 17 5.48 13.77 0.03
C PRO A 17 6.94 13.50 0.45
N PRO A 18 7.55 12.36 0.07
CA PRO A 18 8.83 11.91 0.64
C PRO A 18 10.01 12.77 0.16
N PRO A 19 11.10 12.86 0.95
CA PRO A 19 12.08 11.77 0.89
C PRO A 19 12.40 11.05 2.21
N ASP A 20 11.89 11.50 3.36
CA ASP A 20 12.30 10.90 4.64
C ASP A 20 11.32 9.79 5.09
N ASP A 21 11.83 8.55 5.09
CA ASP A 21 11.29 7.36 5.75
C ASP A 21 9.95 6.78 5.25
N ALA A 22 9.97 6.23 4.03
CA ALA A 22 9.11 5.07 3.69
C ALA A 22 9.65 3.76 4.30
N SER A 23 10.76 3.82 5.03
CA SER A 23 11.41 2.71 5.74
C SER A 23 10.56 2.12 6.86
N GLY A 24 9.55 2.87 7.33
CA GLY A 24 8.41 2.43 8.16
C GLY A 24 8.78 1.57 9.37
N GLU A 25 8.71 2.12 10.59
CA GLU A 25 8.69 1.26 11.78
C GLU A 25 7.47 0.32 11.75
N LEU A 26 7.61 -0.86 12.35
CA LEU A 26 6.51 -1.82 12.49
C LEU A 26 5.51 -1.31 13.52
N LEU A 27 4.30 -0.94 13.10
CA LEU A 27 3.18 -0.61 13.99
C LEU A 27 2.63 -1.84 14.71
N SER A 28 2.63 -2.97 13.99
CA SER A 28 2.27 -4.30 14.48
C SER A 28 2.79 -5.35 13.50
N ARG A 29 2.66 -6.65 13.80
CA ARG A 29 3.18 -7.78 12.98
C ARG A 29 2.80 -7.76 11.48
N SER A 30 1.86 -6.91 11.06
CA SER A 30 1.38 -6.82 9.68
C SER A 30 1.24 -5.39 9.15
N LYS A 31 1.59 -4.36 9.95
CA LYS A 31 1.34 -2.95 9.63
C LYS A 31 2.63 -2.15 9.73
N LEU A 32 2.96 -1.40 8.69
CA LEU A 32 4.08 -0.44 8.64
C LEU A 32 3.60 0.98 8.92
N GLY A 33 4.46 1.75 9.58
CA GLY A 33 4.37 3.20 9.75
C GLY A 33 4.59 3.68 11.19
N ASP A 34 4.25 4.93 11.47
CA ASP A 34 4.23 5.50 12.83
C ASP A 34 2.79 5.63 13.38
N GLY A 35 1.78 5.26 12.58
CA GLY A 35 0.37 5.27 12.97
C GLY A 35 -0.22 6.67 13.03
N GLU A 36 0.60 7.69 12.81
CA GLU A 36 0.26 9.11 12.87
C GLU A 36 0.42 9.81 11.51
N LYS A 37 1.38 9.37 10.71
CA LYS A 37 1.80 9.94 9.43
C LYS A 37 1.93 8.88 8.35
N THR A 38 2.26 7.64 8.69
CA THR A 38 2.43 6.55 7.73
C THR A 38 1.63 5.31 8.13
N TRP A 39 1.03 4.65 7.14
CA TRP A 39 0.24 3.42 7.32
C TRP A 39 0.40 2.52 6.09
N GLY A 40 0.73 1.25 6.30
CA GLY A 40 0.99 0.29 5.21
C GLY A 40 1.20 -1.14 5.68
N PHE A 41 1.78 -1.98 4.84
CA PHE A 41 2.31 -3.30 5.19
C PHE A 41 3.63 -3.61 4.46
N CYS A 42 4.43 -4.55 4.99
CA CYS A 42 5.67 -5.04 4.37
C CYS A 42 5.58 -6.52 4.02
N THR A 43 6.29 -6.95 2.97
CA THR A 43 6.45 -8.38 2.64
C THR A 43 7.48 -9.11 3.49
N SER A 44 8.43 -8.40 4.11
CA SER A 44 9.51 -9.03 4.91
C SER A 44 9.02 -9.69 6.19
N ASP A 45 7.81 -9.35 6.65
CA ASP A 45 7.42 -9.59 8.03
C ASP A 45 6.57 -10.85 8.20
N GLY A 46 6.31 -11.60 7.12
CA GLY A 46 5.44 -12.77 7.14
C GLY A 46 4.01 -12.46 7.63
N GLY A 47 3.63 -11.18 7.61
CA GLY A 47 2.34 -10.68 8.10
C GLY A 47 1.16 -11.07 7.21
N ALA A 48 -0.01 -10.50 7.47
CA ALA A 48 -1.28 -10.90 6.84
C ALA A 48 -1.33 -10.78 5.30
N ALA A 49 -0.38 -10.08 4.66
CA ALA A 49 -0.22 -10.10 3.21
C ALA A 49 0.34 -11.44 2.69
N GLY A 50 1.00 -12.24 3.53
CA GLY A 50 1.75 -13.42 3.13
C GLY A 50 2.92 -13.08 2.19
N THR A 51 3.52 -14.11 1.61
CA THR A 51 4.60 -13.97 0.63
C THR A 51 4.06 -13.49 -0.72
N LEU A 52 4.51 -12.32 -1.19
CA LEU A 52 4.25 -11.88 -2.57
C LEU A 52 5.10 -12.67 -3.56
N LYS A 53 4.54 -12.93 -4.74
CA LYS A 53 5.22 -13.53 -5.88
C LYS A 53 5.20 -12.59 -7.08
N GLU A 54 6.11 -12.82 -8.00
CA GLU A 54 6.10 -12.12 -9.29
C GLU A 54 4.74 -12.32 -9.99
N GLY A 55 4.18 -11.23 -10.51
CA GLY A 55 2.86 -11.20 -11.12
C GLY A 55 1.71 -10.89 -10.17
N ASP A 56 1.93 -10.89 -8.84
CA ASP A 56 0.91 -10.44 -7.90
C ASP A 56 0.61 -8.94 -8.11
N VAL A 57 -0.67 -8.62 -8.24
CA VAL A 57 -1.15 -7.22 -8.32
C VAL A 57 -1.75 -6.83 -6.98
N ILE A 58 -1.23 -5.77 -6.38
CA ILE A 58 -1.73 -5.23 -5.11
C ILE A 58 -2.46 -3.91 -5.34
N GLY A 59 -3.73 -3.88 -4.94
CA GLY A 59 -4.51 -2.65 -4.89
C GLY A 59 -4.37 -1.97 -3.52
N ILE A 60 -4.27 -0.65 -3.52
CA ILE A 60 -4.29 0.19 -2.33
C ILE A 60 -5.50 1.12 -2.46
N ALA A 61 -6.42 1.08 -1.49
CA ALA A 61 -7.63 1.88 -1.54
C ALA A 61 -7.88 2.57 -0.19
N LEU A 62 -8.31 3.82 -0.25
CA LEU A 62 -8.67 4.63 0.92
C LEU A 62 -10.08 5.16 0.72
N ASP A 63 -11.00 4.76 1.60
CA ASP A 63 -12.38 5.23 1.62
C ASP A 63 -12.51 6.31 2.71
N PHE A 64 -13.09 7.47 2.41
CA PHE A 64 -13.31 8.58 3.36
C PHE A 64 -14.79 8.76 3.78
N THR A 65 -15.69 7.87 3.37
CA THR A 65 -17.15 8.11 3.47
C THR A 65 -17.72 7.95 4.89
N ASP A 66 -17.45 6.83 5.57
CA ASP A 66 -17.99 6.56 6.91
C ASP A 66 -16.92 6.66 8.00
N LEU A 67 -16.06 5.64 8.10
CA LEU A 67 -14.89 5.63 8.95
C LEU A 67 -13.69 5.53 8.02
N PRO A 68 -12.84 6.57 7.88
CA PRO A 68 -11.78 6.54 6.90
C PRO A 68 -10.94 5.29 7.03
N MET A 69 -10.91 4.49 5.98
CA MET A 69 -10.41 3.12 6.00
C MET A 69 -9.46 2.91 4.83
N LEU A 70 -8.20 2.66 5.15
CA LEU A 70 -7.21 2.13 4.22
C LEU A 70 -7.35 0.61 4.19
N PHE A 71 -7.41 0.03 3.00
CA PHE A 71 -7.46 -1.41 2.79
C PHE A 71 -6.70 -1.80 1.52
N PHE A 72 -6.39 -3.09 1.42
CA PHE A 72 -5.55 -3.64 0.37
C PHE A 72 -6.25 -4.79 -0.35
N THR A 73 -5.94 -4.99 -1.62
CA THR A 73 -6.42 -6.14 -2.40
C THR A 73 -5.26 -6.89 -3.05
N ARG A 74 -5.41 -8.19 -3.32
CA ARG A 74 -4.53 -8.97 -4.20
C ARG A 74 -5.36 -9.56 -5.33
N GLY A 75 -5.00 -9.26 -6.57
CA GLY A 75 -5.75 -9.75 -7.73
C GLY A 75 -7.19 -9.24 -7.81
N GLY A 76 -7.50 -8.12 -7.12
CA GLY A 76 -8.85 -7.57 -7.01
C GLY A 76 -9.61 -7.98 -5.75
N ASP A 77 -9.20 -9.06 -5.08
CA ASP A 77 -9.86 -9.55 -3.86
C ASP A 77 -9.25 -8.94 -2.59
N PRO A 78 -10.02 -8.70 -1.52
CA PRO A 78 -9.50 -8.20 -0.25
C PRO A 78 -8.32 -9.03 0.27
N LEU A 79 -7.25 -8.35 0.67
CA LEU A 79 -6.05 -8.97 1.23
C LEU A 79 -6.25 -9.18 2.75
N GLY A 80 -6.23 -10.44 3.20
CA GLY A 80 -6.44 -10.84 4.60
C GLY A 80 -7.87 -11.37 4.87
N GLU A 81 -8.04 -12.18 5.91
CA GLU A 81 -9.39 -12.58 6.38
C GLU A 81 -9.96 -11.46 7.26
N GLY A 82 -10.97 -10.73 6.77
CA GLY A 82 -11.61 -9.64 7.52
C GLY A 82 -10.83 -8.32 7.53
N ASP A 83 -11.07 -7.48 8.54
CA ASP A 83 -10.51 -6.12 8.67
C ASP A 83 -9.06 -6.10 9.23
N GLU A 84 -8.33 -7.22 9.19
CA GLU A 84 -7.01 -7.33 9.84
C GLU A 84 -5.99 -6.34 9.29
N LEU A 85 -5.96 -6.17 7.97
CA LEU A 85 -5.10 -5.21 7.29
C LEU A 85 -5.75 -3.83 7.11
N ALA A 86 -7.02 -3.68 7.50
CA ALA A 86 -7.69 -2.40 7.45
C ALA A 86 -7.08 -1.45 8.50
N VAL A 87 -6.84 -0.21 8.09
CA VAL A 87 -6.41 0.86 8.99
C VAL A 87 -7.47 1.93 9.02
N MET A 88 -8.04 2.12 10.21
CA MET A 88 -9.14 3.05 10.45
C MET A 88 -8.65 4.42 10.93
N ARG A 89 -9.51 5.43 10.79
CA ARG A 89 -9.36 6.77 11.35
C ARG A 89 -8.20 7.58 10.76
N ILE A 90 -7.81 7.30 9.53
CA ILE A 90 -6.87 8.15 8.78
C ILE A 90 -7.56 9.48 8.46
N ARG A 91 -6.93 10.61 8.79
CA ARG A 91 -7.51 11.94 8.58
C ARG A 91 -6.58 12.84 7.77
N GLY A 92 -7.18 13.75 7.01
CA GLY A 92 -6.46 14.74 6.20
C GLY A 92 -5.92 14.17 4.90
N THR A 93 -5.18 15.00 4.16
CA THR A 93 -4.53 14.62 2.90
C THR A 93 -3.44 13.58 3.16
N VAL A 94 -3.44 12.53 2.35
CA VAL A 94 -2.38 11.53 2.30
C VAL A 94 -1.98 11.25 0.86
N TYR A 95 -0.79 10.71 0.68
CA TYR A 95 -0.16 10.40 -0.59
C TYR A 95 0.16 8.91 -0.64
N PRO A 96 0.07 8.26 -1.81
CA PRO A 96 0.59 6.91 -1.98
C PRO A 96 2.06 6.83 -1.57
N ALA A 97 2.43 5.77 -0.85
CA ALA A 97 3.80 5.52 -0.42
C ALA A 97 4.17 4.06 -0.69
N PHE A 98 5.33 3.87 -1.30
CA PHE A 98 5.87 2.53 -1.56
C PHE A 98 7.40 2.53 -1.43
N GLY A 99 7.93 1.39 -1.01
CA GLY A 99 9.36 1.14 -0.86
C GLY A 99 9.72 -0.21 -1.47
N VAL A 100 10.90 -0.27 -2.10
CA VAL A 100 11.46 -1.50 -2.66
C VAL A 100 12.87 -1.71 -2.14
N GLY A 101 13.20 -2.96 -1.80
CA GLY A 101 14.51 -3.35 -1.31
C GLY A 101 14.89 -4.76 -1.76
N GLY A 102 16.14 -5.15 -1.53
CA GLY A 102 16.60 -6.53 -1.77
C GLY A 102 16.46 -7.02 -3.22
N GLY A 103 16.51 -6.11 -4.21
CA GLY A 103 16.36 -6.47 -5.63
C GLY A 103 14.92 -6.65 -6.12
N ALA A 104 13.91 -6.32 -5.30
CA ALA A 104 12.53 -6.24 -5.75
C ALA A 104 12.32 -5.13 -6.79
N ALA A 105 11.41 -5.37 -7.73
CA ALA A 105 10.96 -4.38 -8.71
C ALA A 105 9.43 -4.30 -8.68
N LEU A 106 8.90 -3.09 -8.86
CA LEU A 106 7.46 -2.82 -8.91
C LEU A 106 7.13 -1.95 -10.12
N SER A 107 5.97 -2.20 -10.72
CA SER A 107 5.30 -1.26 -11.61
C SER A 107 4.13 -0.64 -10.88
N VAL A 108 3.92 0.67 -11.03
CA VAL A 108 2.89 1.41 -10.30
C VAL A 108 1.92 2.05 -11.29
N ALA A 109 0.63 1.81 -11.09
CA ALA A 109 -0.45 2.43 -11.86
C ALA A 109 -1.36 3.23 -10.91
N PHE A 110 -1.52 4.52 -11.20
CA PHE A 110 -2.35 5.42 -10.39
C PHE A 110 -3.74 5.66 -11.00
N ALA A 111 -3.88 5.58 -12.33
CA ALA A 111 -5.09 6.00 -13.03
C ALA A 111 -5.32 5.29 -14.37
N GLY A 112 -6.57 5.35 -14.83
CA GLY A 112 -7.00 5.02 -16.20
C GLY A 112 -6.93 3.52 -16.54
N ASP A 113 -6.76 3.25 -17.83
CA ASP A 113 -6.70 1.88 -18.40
C ASP A 113 -5.48 1.07 -17.92
N SER A 114 -4.56 1.71 -17.20
CA SER A 114 -3.39 1.07 -16.58
C SER A 114 -3.75 0.28 -15.32
N LEU A 115 -4.96 0.43 -14.77
CA LEU A 115 -5.42 -0.35 -13.63
C LEU A 115 -5.78 -1.78 -14.06
N ALA A 116 -5.07 -2.77 -13.50
CA ALA A 116 -5.34 -4.18 -13.80
C ALA A 116 -6.68 -4.69 -13.23
N HIS A 117 -7.23 -4.00 -12.23
CA HIS A 117 -8.50 -4.33 -11.60
C HIS A 117 -9.33 -3.06 -11.35
N THR A 118 -10.65 -3.21 -11.41
CA THR A 118 -11.59 -2.13 -11.08
C THR A 118 -11.41 -1.68 -9.62
N PRO A 119 -11.38 -0.36 -9.34
CA PRO A 119 -11.37 0.14 -7.99
C PRO A 119 -12.49 -0.47 -7.13
N PRO A 120 -12.19 -0.92 -5.91
CA PRO A 120 -13.18 -1.54 -5.05
C PRO A 120 -14.18 -0.52 -4.48
N ARG A 121 -15.39 -1.01 -4.17
CA ARG A 121 -16.46 -0.25 -3.49
C ARG A 121 -16.82 1.05 -4.24
N LYS A 122 -16.80 2.19 -3.54
CA LYS A 122 -17.08 3.54 -4.04
C LYS A 122 -15.78 4.34 -4.26
N CYS A 123 -14.62 3.68 -4.22
CA CYS A 123 -13.35 4.34 -4.50
C CYS A 123 -13.24 4.60 -6.00
N GLU A 124 -12.63 5.74 -6.35
CA GLU A 124 -12.27 6.06 -7.73
C GLU A 124 -10.77 5.92 -7.92
N ALA A 125 -10.33 5.85 -9.18
CA ALA A 125 -8.92 5.88 -9.51
C ALA A 125 -8.28 7.18 -9.00
N LEU A 126 -6.98 7.13 -8.68
CA LEU A 126 -6.28 8.30 -8.16
C LEU A 126 -6.22 9.38 -9.25
N ILE A 127 -6.84 10.52 -9.00
CA ILE A 127 -6.69 11.68 -9.87
C ILE A 127 -5.32 12.28 -9.56
N VAL A 128 -4.35 12.03 -10.44
CA VAL A 128 -3.04 12.67 -10.34
C VAL A 128 -3.25 14.17 -10.51
N GLY A 129 -2.99 14.94 -9.46
CA GLY A 129 -3.01 16.40 -9.53
C GLY A 129 -2.06 16.84 -10.65
N GLN A 130 -2.60 17.44 -11.69
CA GLN A 130 -1.78 18.11 -12.70
C GLN A 130 -1.39 19.47 -12.11
N ASP A 131 -0.09 19.72 -11.96
CA ASP A 131 0.38 21.09 -11.75
C ASP A 131 -0.05 21.91 -12.97
N MET A 132 -0.96 22.86 -12.78
CA MET A 132 -1.21 23.91 -13.77
C MET A 132 -0.03 24.87 -13.69
N MET A 133 0.83 24.80 -14.71
CA MET A 133 1.93 25.75 -14.93
C MET A 133 1.42 27.09 -15.42
#